data_AF-A0A2N0KZM4-F1
#
_entry.id   AF-A0A2N0KZM4-F1
#
_cell.length_a   1.000
_cell.length_b   1.000
_cell.length_c   1.000
_cell.angle_alpha   90.00
_cell.angle_beta   90.00
_cell.angle_gamma   90.00
#
_symmetry.space_group_name_H-M   'P 1'
#
loop_
_entity.id
_entity.type
_entity.pdbx_description
1 polymer ?
#
loop_
_entity_poly.entity_id
_entity_poly.type
_entity_poly.pdbx_seq_one_letter_code
_entity_poly.pdbx_strand_id
1 'polypeptide(L)'
;MGWKGKIRFFLHIPFPSPDVIAILLWLLDLLNGLFEHDLLGFHTQRYRQNFVDAMDHEVGDSWNDPHYGVGKRTVKVHKFPNDIVPGTSLDDAMASTTSVSIEFSLPNDDHHEIVVTVDRLDQAKGIPERLKAFERMLDRHANMRGRVTLVQVTQPSRCPVREYIEEREEVERLVGRVNGRCSDAGWVLIRYLYRFFAQTQLARFYHDSHLGMIAPLRDGVNLTAKEYVAAQVDDRGQTHTTPMGRLSGYTRRYLCRTPDVSDAGGRR
;
A
#
# COMPACT_ATOMS: atom_id res chain seq x y z
N MET A 1 35.78 9.51 15.27
CA MET A 1 34.37 9.98 15.30
C MET A 1 33.76 9.50 16.60
N GLY A 2 33.20 10.42 17.41
CA GLY A 2 33.13 10.29 18.87
C GLY A 2 31.74 10.42 19.49
N TRP A 3 30.72 9.82 18.88
CA TRP A 3 29.42 9.71 19.53
C TRP A 3 29.36 8.42 20.36
N LYS A 4 29.04 8.54 21.66
CA LYS A 4 28.95 7.44 22.63
C LYS A 4 27.50 7.10 23.03
N GLY A 5 26.51 7.73 22.38
CA GLY A 5 25.09 7.53 22.66
C GLY A 5 24.56 6.25 22.04
N LYS A 6 23.33 5.87 22.43
CA LYS A 6 22.65 4.71 21.83
C LYS A 6 22.13 5.05 20.43
N ILE A 7 22.45 4.21 19.45
CA ILE A 7 22.00 4.33 18.07
C ILE A 7 20.84 3.37 17.83
N ARG A 8 19.77 3.85 17.22
CA ARG A 8 18.61 3.04 16.85
C ARG A 8 18.34 3.23 15.37
N PHE A 9 18.07 2.12 14.69
CA PHE A 9 17.70 2.12 13.28
C PHE A 9 16.36 1.43 13.09
N PHE A 10 15.55 1.98 12.20
CA PHE A 10 14.24 1.46 11.86
C PHE A 10 14.12 1.33 10.34
N LEU A 11 13.81 0.13 9.86
CA LEU A 11 13.63 -0.11 8.43
C LEU A 11 12.17 0.03 8.02
N HIS A 12 11.89 1.10 7.25
CA HIS A 12 10.55 1.40 6.77
C HIS A 12 10.10 0.56 5.57
N ILE A 13 11.05 0.00 4.83
CA ILE A 13 10.76 -0.88 3.69
C ILE A 13 10.81 -2.36 4.11
N PRO A 14 10.21 -3.27 3.33
CA PRO A 14 10.32 -4.70 3.58
C PRO A 14 11.77 -5.17 3.64
N PHE A 15 12.12 -5.95 4.68
CA PHE A 15 13.36 -6.71 4.63
C PHE A 15 13.16 -7.96 3.75
N PRO A 16 14.00 -8.18 2.73
CA PRO A 16 13.89 -9.32 1.82
C PRO A 16 14.07 -10.66 2.56
N SER A 17 13.64 -11.78 1.95
CA SER A 17 13.92 -13.11 2.53
C SER A 17 15.41 -13.44 2.40
N PRO A 18 15.95 -14.37 3.21
CA PRO A 18 17.35 -14.78 3.16
C PRO A 18 17.82 -15.14 1.74
N ASP A 19 17.05 -15.96 1.01
CA ASP A 19 17.39 -16.36 -0.36
C ASP A 19 17.52 -15.18 -1.33
N VAL A 20 16.73 -14.11 -1.13
CA VAL A 20 16.75 -12.93 -2.00
C VAL A 20 17.87 -12.00 -1.60
N ILE A 21 18.11 -11.81 -0.29
CA ILE A 21 19.14 -10.90 0.18
C ILE A 21 20.55 -11.44 -0.06
N ALA A 22 20.71 -12.77 -0.08
CA ALA A 22 21.95 -13.48 -0.43
C ALA A 22 22.50 -13.14 -1.83
N ILE A 23 21.67 -12.56 -2.72
CA ILE A 23 22.10 -12.10 -4.04
C ILE A 23 23.02 -10.86 -3.93
N LEU A 24 22.94 -10.09 -2.82
CA LEU A 24 23.73 -8.89 -2.64
C LEU A 24 25.21 -9.22 -2.39
N LEU A 25 26.08 -8.76 -3.28
CA LEU A 25 27.54 -8.97 -3.20
C LEU A 25 28.19 -8.39 -1.93
N TRP A 26 27.54 -7.41 -1.30
CA TRP A 26 28.00 -6.69 -0.11
C TRP A 26 27.08 -6.96 1.10
N LEU A 27 26.42 -8.12 1.11
CA LEU A 27 25.49 -8.51 2.17
C LEU A 27 26.14 -8.47 3.55
N LEU A 28 27.33 -9.04 3.71
CA LEU A 28 28.06 -9.04 4.99
C LEU A 28 28.32 -7.62 5.51
N ASP A 29 28.74 -6.70 4.64
CA ASP A 29 28.98 -5.30 5.02
C ASP A 29 27.68 -4.60 5.43
N LEU A 30 26.57 -4.86 4.74
CA LEU A 30 25.25 -4.36 5.10
C LEU A 30 24.81 -4.88 6.47
N LEU A 31 24.90 -6.19 6.69
CA LEU A 31 24.50 -6.84 7.94
C LEU A 31 25.35 -6.34 9.11
N ASN A 32 26.66 -6.27 8.94
CA ASN A 32 27.58 -5.70 9.94
C ASN A 32 27.26 -4.23 10.22
N GLY A 33 27.02 -3.42 9.19
CA GLY A 33 26.62 -2.01 9.35
C GLY A 33 25.31 -1.84 10.09
N LEU A 34 24.32 -2.71 9.86
CA LEU A 34 23.08 -2.74 10.64
C LEU A 34 23.35 -3.19 12.09
N PHE A 35 24.26 -4.13 12.30
CA PHE A 35 24.60 -4.66 13.62
C PHE A 35 25.31 -3.66 14.55
N GLU A 36 25.90 -2.59 14.00
CA GLU A 36 26.50 -1.51 14.80
C GLU A 36 25.47 -0.73 15.66
N HIS A 37 24.18 -0.88 15.37
CA HIS A 37 23.10 -0.23 16.12
C HIS A 37 22.79 -0.96 17.43
N ASP A 38 22.23 -0.26 18.42
CA ASP A 38 21.76 -0.88 19.67
C ASP A 38 20.34 -1.43 19.56
N LEU A 39 19.55 -0.93 18.59
CA LEU A 39 18.20 -1.39 18.29
C LEU A 39 17.97 -1.36 16.78
N LEU A 40 17.46 -2.48 16.26
CA LEU A 40 16.92 -2.64 14.93
C LEU A 40 15.41 -2.86 15.00
N GLY A 41 14.67 -1.99 14.30
CA GLY A 41 13.21 -2.03 14.23
C GLY A 41 12.69 -2.38 12.85
N PHE A 42 11.64 -3.22 12.81
CA PHE A 42 10.95 -3.61 11.57
C PHE A 42 9.44 -3.47 11.73
N HIS A 43 8.71 -3.30 10.63
CA HIS A 43 7.25 -3.17 10.67
C HIS A 43 6.50 -4.47 11.00
N THR A 44 7.02 -5.63 10.61
CA THR A 44 6.33 -6.93 10.77
C THR A 44 7.24 -7.97 11.42
N GLN A 45 6.64 -9.00 12.02
CA GLN A 45 7.40 -10.13 12.54
C GLN A 45 8.18 -10.84 11.42
N ARG A 46 7.60 -10.95 10.22
CA ARG A 46 8.27 -11.58 9.07
C ARG A 46 9.54 -10.85 8.68
N TYR A 47 9.52 -9.52 8.55
CA TYR A 47 10.72 -8.77 8.16
C TYR A 47 11.80 -8.82 9.23
N ARG A 48 11.40 -8.83 10.51
CA ARG A 48 12.30 -9.12 11.62
C ARG A 48 12.93 -10.51 11.51
N GLN A 49 12.12 -11.53 11.25
CA GLN A 49 12.61 -12.91 11.15
C GLN A 49 13.56 -13.07 9.98
N ASN A 50 13.23 -12.52 8.81
CA ASN A 50 14.11 -12.54 7.65
C ASN A 50 15.50 -11.93 7.95
N PHE A 51 15.57 -10.88 8.77
CA PHE A 51 16.85 -10.31 9.20
C PHE A 51 17.62 -11.26 10.11
N VAL A 52 16.95 -11.88 11.09
CA VAL A 52 17.57 -12.87 11.97
C VAL A 52 18.10 -14.06 11.16
N ASP A 53 17.29 -14.59 10.25
CA ASP A 53 17.67 -15.72 9.41
C ASP A 53 18.86 -15.37 8.49
N ALA A 54 18.92 -14.14 7.97
CA ALA A 54 20.06 -13.68 7.18
C ALA A 54 21.33 -13.53 8.04
N MET A 55 21.22 -13.05 9.27
CA MET A 55 22.35 -12.98 10.22
C MET A 55 22.83 -14.39 10.61
N ASP A 56 21.91 -15.31 10.86
CA ASP A 56 22.23 -16.70 11.23
C ASP A 56 22.98 -17.41 10.09
N HIS A 57 22.56 -17.17 8.84
CA HIS A 57 23.19 -17.78 7.66
C HIS A 57 24.58 -17.19 7.35
N GLU A 58 24.72 -15.86 7.40
CA GLU A 58 25.93 -15.18 6.92
C GLU A 58 26.99 -14.92 8.00
N VAL A 59 26.55 -14.66 9.24
CA VAL A 59 27.45 -14.28 10.35
C VAL A 59 27.60 -15.43 11.35
N GLY A 60 26.49 -16.08 11.71
CA GLY A 60 26.46 -17.28 12.56
C GLY A 60 27.00 -17.06 13.99
N ASP A 61 26.11 -16.74 14.93
CA ASP A 61 26.48 -16.65 16.35
C ASP A 61 25.29 -17.04 17.25
N SER A 62 24.61 -16.09 17.91
CA SER A 62 23.62 -16.42 18.94
C SER A 62 22.38 -15.54 18.88
N TRP A 63 21.24 -16.19 18.60
CA TRP A 63 19.91 -15.59 18.72
C TRP A 63 19.25 -15.96 20.06
N ASN A 64 18.92 -14.95 20.87
CA ASN A 64 18.15 -15.08 22.11
C ASN A 64 17.10 -13.97 22.17
N ASP A 65 15.91 -14.23 21.60
CA ASP A 65 14.83 -13.24 21.40
C ASP A 65 14.64 -12.32 22.63
N PRO A 66 14.71 -10.97 22.49
CA PRO A 66 14.78 -10.20 21.25
C PRO A 66 16.20 -9.75 20.86
N HIS A 67 17.24 -10.43 21.34
CA HIS A 67 18.62 -10.01 21.17
C HIS A 67 19.40 -10.94 20.25
N TYR A 68 20.15 -10.36 19.32
CA TYR A 68 21.13 -11.08 18.50
C TYR A 68 22.53 -10.70 18.97
N GLY A 69 23.37 -11.69 19.27
CA GLY A 69 24.75 -11.52 19.69
C GLY A 69 25.73 -11.85 18.56
N VAL A 70 26.77 -11.03 18.40
CA VAL A 70 27.96 -11.32 17.59
C VAL A 70 29.20 -10.95 18.41
N GLY A 71 29.95 -11.95 18.85
CA GLY A 71 31.10 -11.79 19.73
C GLY A 71 30.73 -11.12 21.07
N LYS A 72 31.19 -9.88 21.29
CA LYS A 72 30.89 -9.09 22.51
C LYS A 72 29.74 -8.10 22.32
N ARG A 73 29.25 -7.95 21.10
CA ARG A 73 28.23 -6.96 20.74
C ARG A 73 26.87 -7.66 20.70
N THR A 74 25.86 -6.98 21.22
CA THR A 74 24.48 -7.46 21.20
C THR A 74 23.59 -6.34 20.69
N VAL A 75 22.72 -6.66 19.75
CA VAL A 75 21.70 -5.75 19.23
C VAL A 75 20.32 -6.26 19.59
N LYS A 76 19.42 -5.35 19.97
CA LYS A 76 18.01 -5.68 20.13
C LYS A 76 17.33 -5.62 18.76
N VAL A 77 16.64 -6.69 18.36
CA VAL A 77 15.91 -6.79 17.09
C VAL A 77 14.42 -6.97 17.38
N HIS A 78 13.60 -5.98 17.02
CA HIS A 78 12.20 -5.95 17.43
C HIS A 78 11.26 -5.51 16.30
N LYS A 79 10.00 -5.96 16.36
CA LYS A 79 8.93 -5.44 15.50
C LYS A 79 8.23 -4.25 16.16
N PHE A 80 8.05 -3.16 15.43
CA PHE A 80 7.19 -2.06 15.86
C PHE A 80 6.13 -1.88 14.78
N PRO A 81 4.90 -2.42 15.00
CA PRO A 81 3.80 -2.12 14.11
C PRO A 81 3.62 -0.61 14.12
N ASN A 82 3.49 -0.04 12.93
CA ASN A 82 3.49 1.40 12.80
C ASN A 82 2.14 1.94 13.28
N ASP A 83 2.08 2.60 14.43
CA ASP A 83 0.89 3.29 14.94
C ASP A 83 0.81 4.74 14.45
N ILE A 84 1.28 5.01 13.21
CA ILE A 84 1.12 6.33 12.61
C ILE A 84 -0.38 6.66 12.55
N VAL A 85 -0.72 7.77 13.19
CA VAL A 85 -2.00 8.45 13.07
C VAL A 85 -2.15 8.85 11.60
N PRO A 86 -3.24 8.43 10.93
CA PRO A 86 -3.53 8.87 9.58
C PRO A 86 -3.45 10.39 9.50
N GLY A 87 -2.74 10.95 8.52
CA GLY A 87 -2.71 12.41 8.34
C GLY A 87 -4.01 12.97 7.74
N THR A 88 -5.04 12.14 7.62
CA THR A 88 -6.37 12.47 7.11
C THR A 88 -7.41 12.08 8.13
N SER A 89 -8.32 13.01 8.41
CA SER A 89 -9.52 12.83 9.22
C SER A 89 -10.79 13.11 8.40
N LEU A 90 -11.95 12.84 8.99
CA LEU A 90 -13.22 13.29 8.39
C LEU A 90 -13.27 14.82 8.28
N ASP A 91 -12.75 15.55 9.25
CA ASP A 91 -12.64 17.01 9.20
C ASP A 91 -11.80 17.48 8.01
N ASP A 92 -10.67 16.82 7.73
CA ASP A 92 -9.85 17.11 6.55
C ASP A 92 -10.59 16.85 5.24
N ALA A 93 -11.40 15.78 5.19
CA ALA A 93 -12.25 15.49 4.05
C ALA A 93 -13.32 16.58 3.86
N MET A 94 -13.96 17.01 4.94
CA MET A 94 -14.99 18.06 4.92
C MET A 94 -14.43 19.46 4.64
N ALA A 95 -13.15 19.70 4.91
CA ALA A 95 -12.45 20.94 4.55
C ALA A 95 -12.27 21.11 3.03
N SER A 96 -12.32 20.03 2.24
CA SER A 96 -12.26 20.10 0.78
C SER A 96 -13.65 20.18 0.16
N THR A 97 -13.84 21.18 -0.72
CA THR A 97 -15.09 21.39 -1.45
C THR A 97 -15.20 20.57 -2.74
N THR A 98 -14.09 20.04 -3.24
CA THR A 98 -14.06 19.29 -4.51
C THR A 98 -14.23 17.80 -4.25
N SER A 99 -15.41 17.27 -4.55
CA SER A 99 -15.68 15.83 -4.49
C SER A 99 -14.93 15.05 -5.58
N VAL A 100 -14.77 13.75 -5.38
CA VAL A 100 -14.24 12.87 -6.44
C VAL A 100 -15.12 12.88 -7.68
N SER A 101 -16.45 12.95 -7.53
CA SER A 101 -17.36 12.98 -8.67
C SER A 101 -17.23 14.26 -9.49
N ILE A 102 -16.99 15.40 -8.85
CA ILE A 102 -16.75 16.68 -9.51
C ILE A 102 -15.38 16.69 -10.21
N GLU A 103 -14.32 16.29 -9.51
CA GLU A 103 -12.95 16.31 -10.06
C GLU A 103 -12.82 15.43 -11.30
N PHE A 104 -13.51 14.29 -11.31
CA PHE A 104 -13.39 13.27 -12.36
C PHE A 104 -14.58 13.21 -13.32
N SER A 105 -15.51 14.18 -13.21
CA SER A 105 -16.75 14.24 -14.01
C SER A 105 -17.49 12.89 -14.04
N LEU A 106 -17.72 12.32 -12.86
CA LEU A 106 -18.39 11.03 -12.69
C LEU A 106 -19.88 11.22 -12.44
N PRO A 107 -20.73 10.26 -12.86
CA PRO A 107 -22.12 10.23 -12.44
C PRO A 107 -22.20 10.23 -10.92
N ASN A 108 -23.07 11.09 -10.39
CA ASN A 108 -23.36 11.18 -8.96
C ASN A 108 -24.78 10.68 -8.72
N ASP A 109 -25.01 9.42 -9.06
CA ASP A 109 -26.29 8.72 -8.88
C ASP A 109 -26.08 7.41 -8.12
N ASP A 110 -27.17 6.89 -7.54
CA ASP A 110 -27.16 5.67 -6.72
C ASP A 110 -26.86 4.39 -7.52
N HIS A 111 -26.64 4.47 -8.83
CA HIS A 111 -26.39 3.33 -9.71
C HIS A 111 -24.93 3.25 -10.18
N HIS A 112 -24.08 4.18 -9.75
CA HIS A 112 -22.68 4.26 -10.14
C HIS A 112 -21.71 4.15 -8.95
N GLU A 113 -20.93 3.06 -8.93
CA GLU A 113 -19.93 2.80 -7.90
C GLU A 113 -18.56 3.39 -8.27
N ILE A 114 -17.99 4.15 -7.35
CA ILE A 114 -16.68 4.78 -7.50
C ILE A 114 -15.66 4.00 -6.68
N VAL A 115 -14.68 3.42 -7.35
CA VAL A 115 -13.53 2.74 -6.73
C VAL A 115 -12.34 3.70 -6.78
N VAL A 116 -11.77 4.08 -5.64
CA VAL A 116 -10.60 4.96 -5.56
C VAL A 116 -9.35 4.18 -5.20
N THR A 117 -8.24 4.55 -5.84
CA THR A 117 -6.91 4.10 -5.47
C THR A 117 -5.92 5.24 -5.65
N VAL A 118 -5.05 5.41 -4.65
CA VAL A 118 -4.04 6.46 -4.62
C VAL A 118 -2.71 5.80 -4.30
N ASP A 119 -1.77 5.85 -5.24
CA ASP A 119 -0.44 5.29 -5.08
C ASP A 119 0.62 6.25 -5.61
N ARG A 120 1.86 6.08 -5.16
CA ARG A 120 3.01 6.59 -5.91
C ARG A 120 3.28 5.65 -7.09
N LEU A 121 3.80 6.18 -8.19
CA LEU A 121 4.32 5.35 -9.26
C LEU A 121 5.51 4.56 -8.71
N ASP A 122 5.34 3.25 -8.52
CA ASP A 122 6.33 2.33 -7.98
C ASP A 122 5.85 0.89 -8.18
N GLN A 123 6.71 0.04 -8.75
CA GLN A 123 6.37 -1.35 -9.11
C GLN A 123 5.79 -2.15 -7.95
N ALA A 124 6.21 -1.85 -6.71
CA ALA A 124 5.71 -2.55 -5.54
C ALA A 124 4.22 -2.30 -5.27
N LYS A 125 3.63 -1.24 -5.86
CA LYS A 125 2.20 -0.89 -5.75
C LYS A 125 1.30 -1.70 -6.68
N GLY A 126 1.85 -2.40 -7.67
CA GLY A 126 1.10 -3.33 -8.51
C GLY A 126 -0.02 -2.67 -9.32
N ILE A 127 0.20 -1.43 -9.78
CA ILE A 127 -0.79 -0.70 -10.59
C ILE A 127 -1.15 -1.51 -11.85
N PRO A 128 -0.20 -2.06 -12.62
CA PRO A 128 -0.55 -2.86 -13.81
C PRO A 128 -1.43 -4.07 -13.48
N GLU A 129 -1.14 -4.80 -12.40
CA GLU A 129 -1.89 -5.98 -11.97
C GLU A 129 -3.32 -5.62 -11.60
N ARG A 130 -3.49 -4.46 -10.95
CA ARG A 130 -4.79 -3.91 -10.58
C ARG A 130 -5.63 -3.57 -11.79
N LEU A 131 -5.06 -2.85 -12.77
CA LEU A 131 -5.77 -2.51 -14.00
C LEU A 131 -6.19 -3.78 -14.76
N LYS A 132 -5.29 -4.78 -14.86
CA LYS A 132 -5.60 -6.10 -15.45
C LYS A 132 -6.69 -6.84 -14.66
N ALA A 133 -6.71 -6.71 -13.34
CA ALA A 133 -7.74 -7.33 -12.50
C ALA A 133 -9.12 -6.67 -12.69
N PHE A 134 -9.16 -5.35 -12.80
CA PHE A 134 -10.39 -4.59 -13.04
C PHE A 134 -10.97 -4.88 -14.44
N GLU A 135 -10.09 -5.01 -15.42
CA GLU A 135 -10.45 -5.49 -16.76
C GLU A 135 -11.12 -6.88 -16.70
N ARG A 136 -10.48 -7.86 -16.05
CA ARG A 136 -11.04 -9.22 -15.89
C ARG A 136 -12.31 -9.27 -15.05
N MET A 137 -12.52 -8.30 -14.15
CA MET A 137 -13.75 -8.20 -13.38
C MET A 137 -14.94 -7.97 -14.31
N LEU A 138 -14.82 -7.06 -15.28
CA LEU A 138 -15.87 -6.80 -16.26
C LEU A 138 -16.12 -7.96 -17.21
N ASP A 139 -15.09 -8.73 -17.57
CA ASP A 139 -15.28 -9.94 -18.38
C ASP A 139 -16.14 -10.97 -17.66
N ARG A 140 -16.03 -11.05 -16.32
CA ARG A 140 -16.82 -11.97 -15.47
C ARG A 140 -18.18 -11.40 -15.05
N HIS A 141 -18.29 -10.09 -14.94
CA HIS A 141 -19.46 -9.39 -14.43
C HIS A 141 -19.89 -8.29 -15.40
N ALA A 142 -20.41 -8.70 -16.56
CA ALA A 142 -20.85 -7.78 -17.62
C ALA A 142 -21.92 -6.77 -17.13
N ASN A 143 -22.68 -7.11 -16.10
CA ASN A 143 -23.68 -6.25 -15.46
C ASN A 143 -23.08 -5.04 -14.73
N MET A 144 -21.76 -4.98 -14.53
CA MET A 144 -21.06 -3.84 -13.92
C MET A 144 -20.64 -2.79 -14.97
N ARG A 145 -20.75 -3.08 -16.27
CA ARG A 145 -20.46 -2.10 -17.33
C ARG A 145 -21.39 -0.88 -17.19
N GLY A 146 -20.82 0.32 -17.31
CA GLY A 146 -21.55 1.59 -17.09
C GLY A 146 -21.82 1.94 -15.62
N ARG A 147 -21.62 0.99 -14.69
CA ARG A 147 -22.00 1.13 -13.27
C ARG A 147 -20.83 1.25 -12.32
N VAL A 148 -19.60 1.10 -12.80
CA VAL A 148 -18.42 1.19 -11.94
C VAL A 148 -17.33 1.99 -12.64
N THR A 149 -16.63 2.84 -11.90
CA THR A 149 -15.43 3.54 -12.39
C THR A 149 -14.28 3.38 -11.40
N LEU A 150 -13.11 3.03 -11.92
CA LEU A 150 -11.85 3.06 -11.18
C LEU A 150 -11.20 4.43 -11.34
N VAL A 151 -11.05 5.16 -10.25
CA VAL A 151 -10.26 6.38 -10.13
C VAL A 151 -8.86 6.01 -9.63
N GLN A 152 -7.90 6.01 -10.54
CA GLN A 152 -6.49 5.77 -10.27
C GLN A 152 -5.72 7.09 -10.23
N VAL A 153 -5.41 7.56 -9.03
CA VAL A 153 -4.49 8.67 -8.81
C VAL A 153 -3.09 8.10 -8.60
N THR A 154 -2.16 8.52 -9.45
CA THR A 154 -0.77 8.10 -9.39
C THR A 154 0.12 9.31 -9.17
N GLN A 155 0.81 9.35 -8.04
CA GLN A 155 1.72 10.44 -7.70
C GLN A 155 3.09 10.19 -8.34
N PRO A 156 3.67 11.20 -9.02
CA PRO A 156 5.02 11.09 -9.57
C PRO A 156 6.05 10.67 -8.53
N SER A 157 6.93 9.75 -8.87
CA SER A 157 8.06 9.34 -8.04
C SER A 157 9.29 9.06 -8.89
N ARG A 158 10.47 9.44 -8.38
CA ARG A 158 11.78 9.11 -8.98
C ARG A 158 11.84 9.32 -10.51
N CYS A 159 11.25 10.40 -11.00
CA CYS A 159 11.04 10.69 -12.42
C CYS A 159 12.26 10.54 -13.36
N PRO A 160 13.52 10.83 -12.97
CA PRO A 160 14.66 10.67 -13.89
C PRO A 160 15.16 9.21 -14.03
N VAL A 161 14.66 8.28 -13.22
CA VAL A 161 15.08 6.88 -13.23
C VAL A 161 14.36 6.12 -14.34
N ARG A 162 15.10 5.42 -15.21
CA ARG A 162 14.58 4.77 -16.42
C ARG A 162 13.44 3.80 -16.13
N GLU A 163 13.58 3.01 -15.08
CA GLU A 163 12.61 2.00 -14.65
C GLU A 163 11.26 2.64 -14.30
N TYR A 164 11.25 3.85 -13.74
CA TYR A 164 10.01 4.59 -13.42
C TYR A 164 9.39 5.22 -14.67
N ILE A 165 10.20 5.59 -15.68
CA ILE A 165 9.68 6.05 -16.96
C ILE A 165 8.98 4.90 -17.69
N GLU A 166 9.62 3.73 -17.74
CA GLU A 166 9.07 2.52 -18.37
C GLU A 166 7.80 2.04 -17.64
N GLU A 167 7.79 2.07 -16.31
CA GLU A 167 6.59 1.73 -15.53
C GLU A 167 5.43 2.68 -15.84
N ARG A 168 5.71 3.99 -15.93
CA ARG A 168 4.70 4.98 -16.33
C ARG A 168 4.12 4.66 -17.70
N GLU A 169 4.98 4.40 -18.68
CA GLU A 169 4.58 4.06 -20.04
C GLU A 169 3.74 2.78 -20.08
N GLU A 170 4.09 1.75 -19.29
CA GLU A 170 3.29 0.54 -19.16
C GLU A 170 1.89 0.85 -18.62
N VAL A 171 1.82 1.62 -17.52
CA VAL A 171 0.54 2.00 -16.90
C VAL A 171 -0.33 2.79 -17.86
N GLU A 172 0.20 3.85 -18.50
CA GLU A 172 -0.55 4.69 -19.44
C GLU A 172 -1.04 3.90 -20.66
N ARG A 173 -0.19 3.05 -21.24
CA ARG A 173 -0.56 2.14 -22.33
C ARG A 173 -1.65 1.17 -21.91
N LEU A 174 -1.56 0.63 -20.70
CA LEU A 174 -2.54 -0.32 -20.16
C LEU A 174 -3.89 0.35 -19.90
N VAL A 175 -3.90 1.56 -19.33
CA VAL A 175 -5.11 2.39 -19.18
C VAL A 175 -5.77 2.60 -20.53
N GLY A 176 -5.00 3.04 -21.54
CA GLY A 176 -5.51 3.25 -22.90
C GLY A 176 -6.11 1.98 -23.51
N ARG A 177 -5.40 0.85 -23.41
CA ARG A 177 -5.88 -0.45 -23.90
C ARG A 177 -7.17 -0.90 -23.21
N VAL A 178 -7.20 -0.83 -21.88
CA VAL A 178 -8.35 -1.30 -21.09
C VAL A 178 -9.56 -0.40 -21.36
N ASN A 179 -9.39 0.91 -21.36
CA ASN A 179 -10.48 1.84 -21.67
C ASN A 179 -10.97 1.64 -23.11
N GLY A 180 -10.08 1.51 -24.09
CA GLY A 180 -10.48 1.27 -25.49
C GLY A 180 -11.28 -0.02 -25.70
N ARG A 181 -11.08 -1.04 -24.86
CA ARG A 181 -11.83 -2.31 -24.93
C ARG A 181 -13.12 -2.28 -24.12
N CYS A 182 -13.11 -1.61 -22.96
CA CYS A 182 -14.15 -1.79 -21.94
C CYS A 182 -15.07 -0.59 -21.76
N SER A 183 -14.68 0.59 -22.23
CA SER A 183 -15.45 1.84 -22.08
C SER A 183 -16.38 2.07 -23.28
N ASP A 184 -17.38 2.92 -23.07
CA ASP A 184 -18.34 3.36 -24.09
C ASP A 184 -18.32 4.89 -24.21
N ALA A 185 -19.04 5.45 -25.20
CA ALA A 185 -19.02 6.90 -25.47
C ALA A 185 -19.40 7.79 -24.26
N GLY A 186 -20.28 7.30 -23.38
CA GLY A 186 -20.74 8.03 -22.19
C GLY A 186 -20.06 7.62 -20.88
N TRP A 187 -19.19 6.61 -20.89
CA TRP A 187 -18.65 6.03 -19.66
C TRP A 187 -17.24 5.49 -19.89
N VAL A 188 -16.31 5.88 -19.02
CA VAL A 188 -14.93 5.39 -19.07
C VAL A 188 -14.63 4.60 -17.81
N LEU A 189 -14.13 3.38 -17.99
CA LEU A 189 -13.88 2.46 -16.90
C LEU A 189 -12.81 2.98 -15.93
N ILE A 190 -11.70 3.50 -16.46
CA ILE A 190 -10.56 3.95 -15.67
C ILE A 190 -10.33 5.44 -15.89
N ARG A 191 -10.51 6.23 -14.84
CA ARG A 191 -10.04 7.61 -14.74
C ARG A 191 -8.63 7.58 -14.16
N TYR A 192 -7.63 7.86 -14.99
CA TYR A 192 -6.22 7.91 -14.59
C TYR A 192 -5.74 9.35 -14.51
N LEU A 193 -5.09 9.71 -13.39
CA LEU A 193 -4.37 10.98 -13.25
C LEU A 193 -2.95 10.73 -12.73
N TYR A 194 -1.98 11.36 -13.38
CA TYR A 194 -0.58 11.36 -12.97
C TYR A 194 -0.18 12.73 -12.40
N ARG A 195 -0.50 13.00 -11.14
CA ARG A 195 -0.19 14.26 -10.45
C ARG A 195 -0.34 14.14 -8.93
N PHE A 196 0.14 15.16 -8.22
CA PHE A 196 -0.10 15.31 -6.80
C PHE A 196 -1.47 15.95 -6.51
N PHE A 197 -2.04 15.59 -5.36
CA PHE A 197 -3.21 16.20 -4.77
C PHE A 197 -2.91 16.55 -3.31
N ALA A 198 -3.53 17.60 -2.80
CA ALA A 198 -3.42 17.94 -1.39
C ALA A 198 -4.08 16.85 -0.52
N GLN A 199 -3.60 16.72 0.72
CA GLN A 199 -4.08 15.68 1.64
C GLN A 199 -5.59 15.79 1.92
N THR A 200 -6.12 17.01 2.05
CA THR A 200 -7.56 17.27 2.22
C THR A 200 -8.39 16.81 1.01
N GLN A 201 -7.86 16.98 -0.21
CA GLN A 201 -8.51 16.49 -1.42
C GLN A 201 -8.51 14.96 -1.50
N LEU A 202 -7.40 14.31 -1.14
CA LEU A 202 -7.32 12.85 -1.08
C LEU A 202 -8.26 12.28 -0.01
N ALA A 203 -8.32 12.90 1.17
CA ALA A 203 -9.28 12.57 2.21
C ALA A 203 -10.72 12.64 1.69
N ARG A 204 -11.05 13.70 0.95
CA ARG A 204 -12.36 13.84 0.30
C ARG A 204 -12.63 12.76 -0.73
N PHE A 205 -11.64 12.40 -1.56
CA PHE A 205 -11.80 11.31 -2.53
C PHE A 205 -12.03 9.96 -1.86
N TYR A 206 -11.33 9.69 -0.75
CA TYR A 206 -11.59 8.49 0.03
C TYR A 206 -13.02 8.49 0.57
N HIS A 207 -13.43 9.58 1.21
CA HIS A 207 -14.76 9.73 1.82
C HIS A 207 -15.89 9.56 0.81
N ASP A 208 -15.80 10.17 -0.37
CA ASP A 208 -16.85 10.12 -1.39
C ASP A 208 -16.86 8.80 -2.19
N SER A 209 -15.84 7.95 -2.04
CA SER A 209 -15.73 6.71 -2.80
C SER A 209 -16.50 5.55 -2.15
N HIS A 210 -16.95 4.62 -2.98
CA HIS A 210 -17.66 3.42 -2.53
C HIS A 210 -16.68 2.32 -2.08
N LEU A 211 -15.47 2.32 -2.64
CA LEU A 211 -14.44 1.31 -2.34
C LEU A 211 -13.03 1.87 -2.50
N GLY A 212 -12.19 1.70 -1.48
CA GLY A 212 -10.75 1.88 -1.56
C GLY A 212 -10.04 0.59 -2.01
N MET A 213 -9.41 0.60 -3.17
CA MET A 213 -8.69 -0.58 -3.70
C MET A 213 -7.18 -0.49 -3.41
N ILE A 214 -6.77 -0.84 -2.19
CA ILE A 214 -5.36 -0.85 -1.78
C ILE A 214 -4.79 -2.28 -1.81
N ALA A 215 -4.05 -2.61 -2.87
CA ALA A 215 -3.51 -3.95 -3.08
C ALA A 215 -2.07 -3.92 -3.65
N PRO A 216 -1.06 -3.46 -2.88
CA PRO A 216 0.33 -3.51 -3.32
C PRO A 216 0.83 -4.95 -3.41
N LEU A 217 1.78 -5.22 -4.31
CA LEU A 217 2.48 -6.50 -4.40
C LEU A 217 3.38 -6.72 -3.18
N ARG A 218 4.04 -5.65 -2.72
CA ARG A 218 4.89 -5.67 -1.53
C ARG A 218 4.92 -4.28 -0.91
N ASP A 219 4.74 -4.19 0.40
CA ASP A 219 4.80 -2.91 1.10
C ASP A 219 5.36 -3.08 2.51
N GLY A 220 6.04 -2.05 3.00
CA GLY A 220 6.52 -1.99 4.37
C GLY A 220 5.35 -1.69 5.31
N VAL A 221 4.68 -0.57 5.01
CA VAL A 221 3.43 -0.11 5.62
C VAL A 221 2.64 0.64 4.56
N ASN A 222 1.34 0.37 4.48
CA ASN A 222 0.45 1.10 3.61
C ASN A 222 -0.34 2.16 4.39
N LEU A 223 0.13 3.42 4.34
CA LEU A 223 -0.55 4.54 5.00
C LEU A 223 -1.86 4.91 4.29
N THR A 224 -1.92 4.77 2.96
CA THR A 224 -3.15 5.00 2.18
C THR A 224 -4.31 4.17 2.68
N ALA A 225 -4.09 2.91 3.09
CA ALA A 225 -5.14 2.08 3.69
C ALA A 225 -5.66 2.67 5.00
N LYS A 226 -4.77 3.19 5.85
CA LYS A 226 -5.14 3.82 7.12
C LYS A 226 -5.86 5.15 6.90
N GLU A 227 -5.38 5.95 5.95
CA GLU A 227 -6.01 7.21 5.54
C GLU A 227 -7.41 6.97 4.98
N TYR A 228 -7.56 5.95 4.15
CA TYR A 228 -8.87 5.55 3.62
C TYR A 228 -9.83 5.21 4.76
N VAL A 229 -9.43 4.35 5.70
CA VAL A 229 -10.23 3.98 6.88
C VAL A 229 -10.61 5.22 7.69
N ALA A 230 -9.65 6.11 7.94
CA ALA A 230 -9.87 7.31 8.74
C ALA A 230 -10.85 8.29 8.08
N ALA A 231 -10.84 8.39 6.75
CA ALA A 231 -11.79 9.19 6.00
C ALA A 231 -13.21 8.59 5.95
N GLN A 232 -13.39 7.30 6.31
CA GLN A 232 -14.72 6.65 6.39
C GLN A 232 -15.40 6.80 7.75
N VAL A 233 -14.66 7.15 8.80
CA VAL A 233 -15.14 7.13 10.19
C VAL A 233 -15.35 8.56 10.66
N ASP A 234 -16.52 8.83 11.24
CA ASP A 234 -16.79 10.11 11.89
C ASP A 234 -16.19 10.20 13.30
N ASP A 235 -16.15 11.40 13.87
CA ASP A 235 -15.62 11.66 15.22
C ASP A 235 -16.36 10.88 16.33
N ARG A 236 -17.50 10.25 16.04
CA ARG A 236 -18.28 9.44 16.97
C ARG A 236 -17.98 7.95 16.83
N GLY A 237 -17.02 7.58 15.98
CA GLY A 237 -16.66 6.19 15.69
C GLY A 237 -17.69 5.47 14.83
N GLN A 238 -18.63 6.18 14.20
CA GLN A 238 -19.57 5.59 13.26
C GLN A 238 -18.93 5.57 11.87
N THR A 239 -18.93 4.40 11.24
CA THR A 239 -18.58 4.31 9.83
C THR A 239 -19.71 4.92 9.02
N HIS A 240 -19.40 5.90 8.17
CA HIS A 240 -20.33 6.37 7.16
C HIS A 240 -20.63 5.21 6.20
N THR A 241 -21.75 4.52 6.40
CA THR A 241 -22.27 3.59 5.41
C THR A 241 -22.89 4.41 4.28
N THR A 242 -22.19 4.58 3.16
CA THR A 242 -22.82 4.97 1.91
C THR A 242 -23.92 3.94 1.59
N PRO A 243 -25.14 4.37 1.19
CA PRO A 243 -26.27 3.49 1.03
C PRO A 243 -26.18 2.68 -0.27
N MET A 244 -25.21 1.76 -0.41
CA MET A 244 -25.31 0.62 -1.34
C MET A 244 -24.31 -0.49 -0.98
N GLY A 245 -24.73 -1.32 -0.03
CA GLY A 245 -24.20 -2.67 0.17
C GLY A 245 -24.69 -3.65 -0.90
N ARG A 246 -24.40 -3.43 -2.20
CA ARG A 246 -24.68 -4.44 -3.26
C ARG A 246 -23.44 -5.22 -3.72
N LEU A 247 -22.31 -5.02 -3.07
CA LEU A 247 -21.24 -6.01 -2.90
C LEU A 247 -21.24 -6.66 -1.49
N SER A 248 -22.27 -6.37 -0.66
CA SER A 248 -22.31 -6.77 0.77
C SER A 248 -22.44 -8.27 1.03
N GLY A 249 -22.62 -9.11 0.00
CA GLY A 249 -22.48 -10.55 0.14
C GLY A 249 -21.03 -11.02 0.37
N TYR A 250 -20.02 -10.21 0.00
CA TYR A 250 -18.62 -10.64 0.02
C TYR A 250 -17.62 -9.64 0.61
N THR A 251 -17.96 -8.36 0.78
CA THR A 251 -16.99 -7.34 1.20
C THR A 251 -17.49 -6.50 2.38
N ARG A 252 -17.41 -7.09 3.57
CA ARG A 252 -17.03 -6.37 4.80
C ARG A 252 -15.50 -6.34 4.99
N ARG A 253 -14.76 -6.77 3.97
CA ARG A 253 -13.30 -6.90 3.97
C ARG A 253 -12.70 -5.81 3.10
N TYR A 254 -11.89 -4.96 3.72
CA TYR A 254 -10.77 -4.32 3.04
C TYR A 254 -10.03 -5.42 2.24
N LEU A 255 -9.87 -5.25 0.93
CA LEU A 255 -8.96 -6.10 0.14
C LEU A 255 -7.50 -5.67 0.36
N CYS A 256 -7.12 -5.47 1.62
CA CYS A 256 -5.72 -5.32 1.99
C CYS A 256 -5.14 -6.73 2.11
N ARG A 257 -4.75 -7.32 0.99
CA ARG A 257 -3.95 -8.54 1.00
C ARG A 257 -2.48 -8.13 1.14
N THR A 258 -2.09 -7.60 2.30
CA THR A 258 -0.68 -7.77 2.69
C THR A 258 -0.51 -9.27 2.93
N PRO A 259 0.40 -9.97 2.24
CA PRO A 259 0.62 -11.37 2.55
C PRO A 259 1.19 -11.39 3.97
N ASP A 260 0.40 -11.69 4.99
CA ASP A 260 0.88 -12.14 6.28
C ASP A 260 0.23 -13.51 6.49
N VAL A 261 1.04 -14.56 6.41
CA VAL A 261 0.60 -15.97 6.41
C VAL A 261 0.39 -16.45 7.85
N SER A 262 -0.06 -15.57 8.74
CA SER A 262 -0.34 -15.91 10.14
C SER A 262 -1.79 -16.33 10.40
N ASP A 263 -2.68 -16.26 9.40
CA ASP A 263 -4.06 -16.76 9.50
C ASP A 263 -4.23 -18.24 9.09
N ALA A 264 -3.13 -18.99 9.04
CA ALA A 264 -3.16 -20.46 9.04
C ALA A 264 -3.18 -20.98 10.49
N GLY A 265 -4.29 -20.76 11.19
CA GLY A 265 -4.38 -21.13 12.61
C GLY A 265 -5.78 -21.03 13.19
N GLY A 266 -6.65 -21.97 12.82
CA GLY A 266 -7.82 -22.29 13.64
C GLY A 266 -9.16 -22.22 12.93
N ARG A 267 -9.59 -23.37 12.40
CA ARG A 267 -10.88 -24.01 12.71
C ARG A 267 -10.87 -25.38 12.02
N ARG A 268 -10.70 -26.42 12.84
CA ARG A 268 -11.32 -27.72 12.55
C ARG A 268 -12.81 -27.59 12.77
#